data_AF-A0A1F5DN16-F1
#
_entry.id   AF-A0A1F5DN16-F1
#
_cell.length_a   1.000
_cell.length_b   1.000
_cell.length_c   1.000
_cell.angle_alpha   90.00
_cell.angle_beta   90.00
_cell.angle_gamma   90.00
#
_symmetry.space_group_name_H-M   'P 1'
#
loop_
_entity.id
_entity.type
_entity.pdbx_description
1 polymer ?
#
loop_
_entity_poly.entity_id
_entity_poly.type
_entity_poly.pdbx_seq_one_letter_code
_entity_poly.pdbx_strand_id
1 'polypeptide(L)'
;MRGNTVGSRFNTQTNEFWAYLAGFLDGDGCITAIVERSKTNRSGVRVRIRVSFTQHRYRRKVLDKLKAEIGEGQVAEYNHNSMAEYVIRDQKIILEILEKIKPYLIAKAKHLELALKLMRLENWNSNKTNLQKAMKLAQDIKGLNKYPKRVRFDPVTTEVERPRYRFYKY
;
A
#
# COMPACT_ATOMS: atom_id res chain seq x y z
N MET A 1 -25.03 4.76 -34.30
CA MET A 1 -24.29 3.77 -33.48
C MET A 1 -22.93 4.36 -33.13
N ARG A 2 -22.72 4.80 -31.87
CA ARG A 2 -21.39 5.20 -31.39
C ARG A 2 -20.73 3.96 -30.81
N GLY A 3 -19.60 3.54 -31.38
CA GLY A 3 -18.87 2.37 -30.94
C GLY A 3 -18.33 2.57 -29.53
N ASN A 4 -18.63 1.64 -28.63
CA ASN A 4 -18.01 1.55 -27.31
C ASN A 4 -16.62 0.94 -27.47
N THR A 5 -15.59 1.76 -27.60
CA THR A 5 -14.19 1.34 -27.39
C THR A 5 -13.91 1.36 -25.89
N VAL A 6 -14.30 0.30 -25.18
CA VAL A 6 -13.88 0.10 -23.78
C VAL A 6 -12.43 -0.41 -23.76
N GLY A 7 -11.49 0.47 -24.08
CA GLY A 7 -10.10 0.25 -23.68
C GLY A 7 -10.02 0.22 -22.15
N SER A 8 -9.23 -0.69 -21.57
CA SER A 8 -8.86 -0.63 -20.14
C SER A 8 -8.36 0.79 -19.85
N ARG A 9 -8.89 1.47 -18.82
CA ARG A 9 -8.43 2.83 -18.45
C ARG A 9 -6.91 2.85 -18.35
N PHE A 10 -6.31 1.81 -17.79
CA PHE A 10 -4.87 1.61 -17.66
C PHE A 10 -4.06 1.59 -18.95
N ASN A 11 -4.66 1.21 -20.08
CA ASN A 11 -4.00 1.31 -21.38
C ASN A 11 -3.93 2.74 -21.93
N THR A 12 -4.69 3.67 -21.35
CA THR A 12 -4.67 5.09 -21.73
C THR A 12 -3.78 5.95 -20.83
N GLN A 13 -3.26 5.42 -19.71
CA GLN A 13 -2.34 6.15 -18.83
C GLN A 13 -0.91 6.15 -19.35
N THR A 14 -0.23 7.29 -19.18
CA THR A 14 1.14 7.51 -19.64
C THR A 14 2.19 6.98 -18.66
N ASN A 15 3.44 6.85 -19.10
CA ASN A 15 4.55 6.43 -18.25
C ASN A 15 4.81 7.42 -17.10
N GLU A 16 4.57 8.71 -17.33
CA GLU A 16 4.71 9.77 -16.32
C GLU A 16 3.72 9.58 -15.17
N PHE A 17 2.48 9.16 -15.48
CA PHE A 17 1.50 8.84 -14.44
C PHE A 17 1.98 7.67 -13.58
N TRP A 18 2.50 6.60 -14.19
CA TRP A 18 2.99 5.43 -13.47
C TRP A 18 4.21 5.74 -12.62
N ALA A 19 5.14 6.55 -13.13
CA ALA A 19 6.30 7.03 -12.38
C ALA A 19 5.89 7.91 -11.19
N TYR A 20 4.95 8.84 -11.40
CA TYR A 20 4.39 9.66 -10.33
C TYR A 20 3.71 8.82 -9.26
N LEU A 21 2.88 7.85 -9.67
CA LEU A 21 2.17 6.96 -8.76
C LEU A 21 3.15 6.12 -7.93
N ALA A 22 4.22 5.62 -8.55
CA ALA A 22 5.28 4.88 -7.85
C ALA A 22 6.00 5.74 -6.81
N GLY A 23 6.41 6.96 -7.18
CA GLY A 23 7.04 7.89 -6.25
C GLY A 23 6.12 8.28 -5.09
N PHE A 24 4.83 8.51 -5.38
CA PHE A 24 3.84 8.79 -4.34
C PHE A 24 3.57 7.58 -3.46
N LEU A 25 3.58 6.36 -4.02
CA LEU A 25 3.48 5.12 -3.26
C LEU A 25 4.67 4.95 -2.32
N ASP A 26 5.89 5.26 -2.76
CA ASP A 26 7.10 5.16 -1.95
C ASP A 26 7.11 6.12 -0.76
N GLY A 27 6.65 7.37 -0.97
CA GLY A 27 6.59 8.39 0.08
C GLY A 27 5.41 8.19 1.02
N ASP A 28 4.19 8.37 0.50
CA ASP A 28 2.95 8.53 1.27
C ASP A 28 1.99 7.33 1.10
N GLY A 29 2.47 6.22 0.55
CA GLY A 29 1.66 5.03 0.31
C GLY A 29 2.09 3.78 1.09
N CYS A 30 1.30 2.73 0.92
CA CYS A 30 1.46 1.45 1.62
C CYS A 30 1.04 0.28 0.73
N ILE A 31 1.91 -0.74 0.68
CA ILE A 31 1.58 -2.07 0.18
C ILE A 31 1.54 -2.99 1.40
N THR A 32 0.39 -3.60 1.67
CA THR A 32 0.23 -4.50 2.82
C THR A 32 -0.60 -5.73 2.46
N ALA A 33 -0.40 -6.80 3.22
CA ALA A 33 -1.22 -7.99 3.13
C ALA A 33 -2.25 -8.01 4.27
N ILE A 34 -3.52 -8.27 3.93
CA ILE A 34 -4.61 -8.47 4.88
C ILE A 34 -4.93 -9.96 4.94
N VAL A 35 -5.06 -10.48 6.17
CA VAL A 35 -5.59 -11.82 6.43
C VAL A 35 -6.94 -11.65 7.13
N GLU A 36 -8.02 -12.10 6.49
CA GLU A 36 -9.39 -11.95 6.94
C GLU A 36 -10.03 -13.33 7.17
N ARG A 37 -11.00 -13.43 8.08
CA ARG A 37 -11.83 -14.64 8.18
C ARG A 37 -12.76 -14.71 6.97
N SER A 38 -12.94 -15.90 6.40
CA SER A 38 -13.78 -16.10 5.22
C SER A 38 -14.65 -17.33 5.37
N LYS A 39 -15.97 -17.11 5.49
CA LYS A 39 -16.96 -18.19 5.57
C LYS A 39 -17.08 -19.00 4.26
N THR A 40 -16.72 -18.40 3.13
CA THR A 40 -16.84 -18.99 1.79
C THR A 40 -15.54 -19.62 1.29
N ASN A 41 -14.43 -19.45 2.02
CA ASN A 41 -13.15 -20.02 1.59
C ASN A 41 -12.96 -21.36 2.32
N ARG A 42 -12.53 -22.39 1.59
CA ARG A 42 -12.28 -23.73 2.15
C ARG A 42 -11.25 -23.71 3.29
N SER A 43 -10.28 -22.80 3.25
CA SER A 43 -9.30 -22.64 4.33
C SER A 43 -9.82 -21.89 5.55
N GLY A 44 -11.04 -21.35 5.51
CA GLY A 44 -11.62 -20.49 6.55
C GLY A 44 -11.03 -19.08 6.61
N VAL A 45 -10.00 -18.79 5.81
CA VAL A 45 -9.30 -17.49 5.78
C VAL A 45 -9.14 -16.99 4.36
N ARG A 46 -8.93 -15.68 4.23
CA ARG A 46 -8.62 -15.04 2.97
C ARG A 46 -7.42 -14.13 3.10
N VAL A 47 -6.42 -14.34 2.24
CA VAL A 47 -5.22 -13.50 2.16
C VAL A 47 -5.34 -12.61 0.93
N ARG A 48 -5.15 -11.30 1.10
CA ARG A 48 -5.31 -10.28 0.05
C ARG A 48 -4.22 -9.23 0.14
N ILE A 49 -3.89 -8.60 -0.98
CA ILE A 49 -3.09 -7.37 -0.99
C ILE A 49 -4.01 -6.15 -0.89
N ARG A 50 -3.55 -5.14 -0.18
CA ARG A 50 -4.15 -3.80 -0.12
C ARG A 50 -3.07 -2.80 -0.50
N VAL A 51 -3.43 -1.89 -1.40
CA VAL A 51 -2.64 -0.70 -1.70
C VAL A 51 -3.40 0.50 -1.17
N SER A 52 -2.72 1.38 -0.47
CA SER A 52 -3.31 2.64 -0.03
C SER A 52 -2.32 3.81 -0.10
N PHE A 53 -2.89 5.01 -0.11
CA PHE A 53 -2.19 6.28 -0.11
C PHE A 53 -2.80 7.18 0.94
N THR A 54 -1.97 7.79 1.77
CA THR A 54 -2.40 8.64 2.87
C THR A 54 -1.94 10.07 2.66
N GLN A 55 -2.77 11.04 3.04
CA GLN A 55 -2.39 12.45 2.99
C GLN A 55 -3.16 13.23 4.04
N HIS A 56 -2.63 14.36 4.50
CA HIS A 56 -3.39 15.27 5.36
C HIS A 56 -4.70 15.70 4.66
N ARG A 57 -5.82 15.75 5.39
CA ARG A 57 -7.16 15.99 4.81
C ARG A 57 -7.25 17.27 3.98
N TYR A 58 -6.55 18.34 4.38
CA TYR A 58 -6.49 19.60 3.62
C TYR A 58 -5.82 19.47 2.24
N ARG A 59 -5.00 18.43 2.04
CA ARG A 59 -4.34 18.10 0.77
C ARG A 59 -4.97 16.88 0.10
N ARG A 60 -6.18 16.47 0.50
CA ARG A 60 -6.90 15.31 -0.04
C ARG A 60 -7.08 15.33 -1.56
N LYS A 61 -7.06 16.51 -2.20
CA LYS A 61 -7.20 16.67 -3.66
C LYS A 61 -6.29 15.73 -4.47
N VAL A 62 -5.09 15.41 -3.99
CA VAL A 62 -4.20 14.44 -4.65
C VAL A 62 -4.81 13.03 -4.66
N LEU A 63 -5.42 12.60 -3.55
CA LEU A 63 -6.07 11.30 -3.41
C LEU A 63 -7.31 11.19 -4.31
N ASP A 64 -8.11 12.25 -4.38
CA ASP A 64 -9.28 12.28 -5.28
C ASP A 64 -8.85 12.24 -6.75
N LYS A 65 -7.74 12.91 -7.12
CA LYS A 65 -7.15 12.82 -8.47
C LYS A 65 -6.70 11.39 -8.77
N LEU A 66 -5.95 10.76 -7.87
CA LEU A 66 -5.51 9.37 -8.04
C LEU A 66 -6.70 8.43 -8.23
N LYS A 67 -7.77 8.59 -7.44
CA LYS A 67 -9.01 7.82 -7.59
C LYS A 67 -9.65 8.03 -8.97
N ALA A 68 -9.69 9.26 -9.49
CA ALA A 68 -10.29 9.55 -10.78
C ALA A 68 -9.50 8.94 -11.96
N GLU A 69 -8.17 8.98 -11.88
CA GLU A 69 -7.27 8.38 -12.88
C GLU A 69 -7.37 6.85 -12.86
N ILE A 70 -7.29 6.24 -11.68
CA ILE A 70 -7.36 4.79 -11.50
C ILE A 70 -8.76 4.25 -11.75
N GLY A 71 -9.80 5.00 -11.40
CA GLY A 71 -11.20 4.64 -11.62
C GLY A 71 -11.77 3.63 -10.63
N GLU A 72 -11.03 3.23 -9.59
CA GLU A 72 -11.44 2.21 -8.62
C GLU A 72 -11.04 2.60 -7.17
N GLY A 73 -11.65 1.97 -6.17
CA GLY A 73 -11.31 2.17 -4.76
C GLY A 73 -12.06 3.32 -4.08
N GLN A 74 -11.68 3.60 -2.83
CA GLN A 74 -12.41 4.52 -1.96
C GLN A 74 -11.46 5.49 -1.25
N VAL A 75 -11.85 6.77 -1.20
CA VAL A 75 -11.21 7.78 -0.35
C VAL A 75 -12.06 7.95 0.91
N ALA A 76 -11.42 7.92 2.08
CA ALA A 76 -12.05 8.13 3.37
C ALA A 76 -11.24 9.11 4.21
N GLU A 77 -11.89 9.83 5.13
CA GLU A 77 -11.26 10.74 6.07
C GLU A 77 -11.31 10.19 7.50
N TYR A 78 -10.28 10.51 8.27
CA TYR A 78 -10.11 10.11 9.65
C TYR A 78 -10.09 11.34 10.56
N ASN A 79 -11.13 11.51 11.36
CA ASN A 79 -11.28 12.67 12.24
C ASN A 79 -10.21 12.75 13.34
N HIS A 80 -9.68 11.61 13.78
CA HIS A 80 -8.79 11.53 14.94
C HIS A 80 -7.36 12.03 14.66
N ASN A 81 -6.94 12.13 13.40
CA ASN A 81 -5.57 12.51 13.03
C ASN A 81 -5.51 13.49 11.84
N SER A 82 -6.66 14.03 11.41
CA SER A 82 -6.76 14.91 10.24
C SER A 82 -6.16 14.31 8.95
N MET A 83 -6.21 12.98 8.80
CA MET A 83 -5.74 12.29 7.61
C MET A 83 -6.88 11.87 6.70
N ALA A 84 -6.59 11.77 5.42
CA ALA A 84 -7.38 11.09 4.41
C ALA A 84 -6.59 9.90 3.87
N GLU A 85 -7.29 8.85 3.48
CA GLU A 85 -6.69 7.66 2.86
C GLU A 85 -7.47 7.24 1.63
N TYR A 86 -6.76 7.01 0.53
CA TYR A 86 -7.25 6.33 -0.66
C TYR A 86 -6.86 4.86 -0.59
N VAL A 87 -7.83 3.96 -0.73
CA VAL A 87 -7.65 2.52 -0.60
C VAL A 87 -8.17 1.79 -1.82
N ILE A 88 -7.32 0.91 -2.36
CA ILE A 88 -7.65 -0.01 -3.45
C ILE A 88 -7.67 -1.43 -2.87
N ARG A 89 -8.74 -2.18 -3.14
CA ARG A 89 -8.94 -3.56 -2.63
C ARG A 89 -9.17 -4.60 -3.73
N ASP A 90 -9.56 -4.17 -4.93
CA ASP A 90 -9.75 -5.10 -6.05
C ASP A 90 -8.39 -5.71 -6.44
N GLN A 91 -8.29 -7.04 -6.39
CA GLN A 91 -7.02 -7.72 -6.60
C GLN A 91 -6.56 -7.69 -8.07
N LYS A 92 -7.47 -7.61 -9.04
CA LYS A 92 -7.09 -7.52 -10.46
C LYS A 92 -6.48 -6.15 -10.74
N ILE A 93 -7.15 -5.11 -10.24
CA ILE A 93 -6.68 -3.73 -10.37
C ILE A 93 -5.33 -3.53 -9.66
N ILE A 94 -5.16 -4.07 -8.46
CA ILE A 94 -3.89 -4.01 -7.74
C ILE A 94 -2.78 -4.70 -8.54
N LEU A 95 -3.05 -5.87 -9.15
CA LEU A 95 -2.04 -6.60 -9.91
C LEU A 95 -1.53 -5.75 -11.07
N GLU A 96 -2.45 -5.14 -11.83
CA GLU A 96 -2.12 -4.29 -12.97
C GLU A 96 -1.35 -3.04 -12.55
N ILE A 97 -1.77 -2.37 -11.47
CA ILE A 97 -1.03 -1.23 -10.90
C ILE A 97 0.39 -1.65 -10.52
N LEU A 98 0.55 -2.74 -9.76
CA LEU A 98 1.86 -3.21 -9.31
C LEU A 98 2.78 -3.57 -10.49
N GLU A 99 2.24 -4.16 -11.56
CA GLU A 99 3.01 -4.47 -12.76
C GLU A 99 3.46 -3.21 -13.50
N LYS A 100 2.59 -2.20 -13.61
CA LYS A 100 2.88 -0.92 -14.30
C LYS A 100 3.87 -0.04 -13.53
N ILE A 101 3.79 0.00 -12.20
CA ILE A 101 4.70 0.82 -11.37
C ILE A 101 6.04 0.16 -11.07
N LYS A 102 6.16 -1.17 -11.28
CA LYS A 102 7.36 -1.95 -10.98
C LYS A 102 8.68 -1.30 -11.44
N PRO A 103 8.82 -0.73 -12.66
CA PRO A 103 10.09 -0.13 -13.09
C PRO A 103 10.45 1.18 -12.38
N TYR A 104 9.49 1.81 -11.68
CA TYR A 104 9.67 3.13 -11.06
C TYR A 104 9.70 3.08 -9.52
N LEU A 105 9.28 1.97 -8.91
CA LEU A 105 9.19 1.83 -7.46
C LEU A 105 10.56 1.48 -6.85
N ILE A 106 11.00 2.26 -5.84
CA ILE A 106 12.34 2.16 -5.25
C ILE A 106 12.25 1.67 -3.80
N ALA A 107 11.70 2.49 -2.91
CA ALA A 107 11.74 2.25 -1.47
C ALA A 107 10.90 1.02 -1.08
N LYS A 108 9.79 0.78 -1.79
CA LYS A 108 8.88 -0.34 -1.54
C LYS A 108 9.01 -1.47 -2.56
N ALA A 109 10.10 -1.52 -3.34
CA ALA A 109 10.35 -2.58 -4.33
C ALA A 109 10.19 -3.99 -3.73
N LYS A 110 10.71 -4.21 -2.50
CA LYS A 110 10.59 -5.53 -1.84
C LYS A 110 9.15 -5.89 -1.46
N HIS A 111 8.34 -4.90 -1.06
CA HIS A 111 6.93 -5.12 -0.78
C HIS A 111 6.19 -5.54 -2.05
N LEU A 112 6.47 -4.87 -3.17
CA LEU A 112 5.91 -5.19 -4.47
C LEU A 112 6.27 -6.61 -4.92
N GLU A 113 7.54 -7.01 -4.80
CA GLU A 113 7.96 -8.38 -5.17
C GLU A 113 7.18 -9.46 -4.41
N LEU A 114 7.07 -9.30 -3.08
CA LEU A 114 6.35 -10.24 -2.24
C LEU A 114 4.85 -10.22 -2.52
N ALA A 115 4.28 -9.03 -2.78
CA ALA A 115 2.88 -8.88 -3.15
C ALA A 115 2.57 -9.59 -4.47
N LEU A 116 3.36 -9.38 -5.52
CA LEU A 116 3.20 -10.07 -6.81
C LEU A 116 3.34 -11.59 -6.64
N LYS A 117 4.31 -12.05 -5.84
CA LYS A 117 4.47 -13.48 -5.54
C LYS A 117 3.25 -14.08 -4.82
N LEU A 118 2.65 -13.34 -3.90
CA LEU A 118 1.44 -13.75 -3.19
C LEU A 118 0.23 -13.79 -4.14
N MET A 119 0.06 -12.77 -4.98
CA MET A 119 -1.09 -12.65 -5.88
C MET A 119 -1.08 -13.69 -7.00
N ARG A 120 0.11 -14.14 -7.43
CA ARG A 120 0.30 -15.19 -8.44
C ARG A 120 0.33 -16.60 -7.85
N LEU A 121 0.22 -16.76 -6.53
CA LEU A 121 0.22 -18.07 -5.91
C LEU A 121 -1.14 -18.75 -6.16
N GLU A 122 -1.15 -19.81 -6.94
CA GLU A 122 -2.39 -20.54 -7.25
C GLU A 122 -2.82 -21.48 -6.12
N ASN A 123 -4.12 -21.73 -6.03
CA ASN A 123 -4.73 -22.77 -5.18
C ASN A 123 -4.37 -22.67 -3.68
N TRP A 124 -3.94 -21.50 -3.19
CA TRP A 124 -3.60 -21.29 -1.77
C TRP A 124 -4.80 -21.49 -0.84
N ASN A 125 -6.02 -21.36 -1.36
CA ASN A 125 -7.26 -21.54 -0.61
C ASN A 125 -7.65 -23.02 -0.39
N SER A 126 -7.08 -23.93 -1.19
CA SER A 126 -7.47 -25.35 -1.22
C SER A 126 -6.31 -26.30 -0.88
N ASN A 127 -5.06 -25.83 -1.02
CA ASN A 127 -3.86 -26.58 -0.71
C ASN A 127 -3.20 -26.03 0.57
N LYS A 128 -3.04 -26.89 1.59
CA LYS A 128 -2.48 -26.53 2.90
C LYS A 128 -1.06 -25.94 2.81
N THR A 129 -0.21 -26.50 1.95
CA THR A 129 1.16 -26.02 1.73
C THR A 129 1.17 -24.64 1.10
N ASN A 130 0.33 -24.40 0.08
CA ASN A 130 0.23 -23.09 -0.54
C ASN A 130 -0.42 -22.06 0.40
N LEU A 131 -1.35 -22.47 1.26
CA LEU A 131 -1.89 -21.61 2.32
C LEU A 131 -0.77 -21.15 3.28
N GLN A 132 0.08 -22.07 3.73
CA GLN A 132 1.23 -21.73 4.60
C GLN A 132 2.18 -20.75 3.90
N LYS A 133 2.46 -20.97 2.61
CA LYS A 133 3.27 -20.03 1.79
C LYS A 133 2.61 -18.65 1.70
N ALA A 134 1.30 -18.57 1.44
CA ALA A 134 0.57 -17.31 1.39
C ALA A 134 0.62 -16.56 2.72
N MET A 135 0.43 -17.27 3.83
CA MET A 135 0.50 -16.71 5.19
C MET A 135 1.91 -16.20 5.51
N LYS A 136 2.96 -16.95 5.12
CA LYS A 136 4.35 -16.52 5.29
C LYS A 136 4.65 -15.25 4.50
N LEU A 137 4.26 -15.20 3.23
CA LEU A 137 4.40 -13.99 2.40
C LEU A 137 3.67 -12.79 3.00
N ALA A 138 2.44 -12.99 3.51
CA ALA A 138 1.69 -11.93 4.18
C ALA A 138 2.39 -11.41 5.45
N GLN A 139 2.97 -12.31 6.25
CA GLN A 139 3.77 -11.95 7.42
C GLN A 139 5.03 -11.18 7.05
N ASP A 140 5.72 -11.60 5.98
CA ASP A 140 6.95 -10.94 5.51
C ASP A 140 6.64 -9.52 5.03
N ILE A 141 5.57 -9.32 4.24
CA ILE A 141 5.10 -7.98 3.84
C ILE A 141 4.79 -7.11 5.06
N LYS A 142 4.07 -7.66 6.06
CA LYS A 142 3.76 -6.93 7.29
C LYS A 142 5.02 -6.61 8.10
N GLY A 143 6.03 -7.48 8.07
CA GLY A 143 7.31 -7.29 8.73
C GLY A 143 8.10 -6.11 8.17
N LEU A 144 8.07 -5.91 6.85
CA LEU A 144 8.73 -4.79 6.17
C LEU A 144 8.13 -3.43 6.55
N ASN A 145 6.83 -3.39 6.86
CA ASN A 145 6.13 -2.17 7.28
C ASN A 145 6.38 -1.79 8.76
N LYS A 146 7.17 -2.56 9.52
CA LYS A 146 7.46 -2.24 10.92
C LYS A 146 8.54 -1.17 11.01
N TYR A 147 8.21 -0.07 11.68
CA TYR A 147 9.22 0.90 12.10
C TYR A 147 10.09 0.28 13.21
N PRO A 148 11.44 0.31 13.10
CA PRO A 148 12.29 -0.04 14.22
C PRO A 148 12.07 1.00 15.33
N LYS A 149 11.65 0.54 16.52
CA LYS A 149 11.59 1.37 17.73
C LYS A 149 13.01 1.72 18.17
N ARG A 150 13.62 2.72 17.54
CA ARG A 150 14.87 3.31 18.01
C ARG A 150 14.61 4.78 18.27
N VAL A 151 14.89 5.23 19.49
CA VAL A 151 15.04 6.67 19.76
C VAL A 151 16.24 7.11 18.96
N ARG A 152 16.01 7.84 17.87
CA ARG A 152 17.07 8.51 17.13
C ARG A 152 17.07 9.95 17.60
N PHE A 153 18.19 10.39 18.14
CA PHE A 153 18.49 11.81 18.24
C PHE A 153 18.68 12.33 16.80
N ASP A 154 18.17 13.53 16.53
CA ASP A 154 18.29 14.15 15.22
C ASP A 154 19.78 14.47 14.95
N PRO A 155 20.38 13.87 13.90
CA PRO A 155 21.80 14.04 13.60
C PRO A 155 22.16 15.47 13.16
N VAL A 156 21.17 16.29 12.78
CA VAL A 156 21.35 17.69 12.34
C VAL A 156 21.32 18.66 13.52
N THR A 157 20.78 18.26 14.66
CA THR A 157 20.71 19.09 15.89
C THR A 157 21.88 18.91 16.86
N THR A 158 22.88 18.08 16.55
CA THR A 158 23.95 17.72 17.51
C THR A 158 25.09 18.74 17.69
N GLU A 159 24.91 20.00 17.29
CA GLU A 159 25.85 21.10 17.61
C GLU A 159 25.17 22.35 18.21
N VAL A 160 24.05 22.21 18.91
CA VAL A 160 23.50 23.33 19.69
C VAL A 160 23.30 22.89 21.13
N GLU A 161 23.92 23.66 22.04
CA GLU A 161 24.00 23.42 23.47
C GLU A 161 22.71 22.85 24.08
N ARG A 162 22.88 21.78 24.86
CA ARG A 162 21.79 21.08 25.56
C ARG A 162 21.01 22.05 26.46
N PRO A 163 19.69 22.25 26.28
CA PRO A 163 18.90 22.84 27.34
C PRO A 163 18.64 21.78 28.42
N ARG A 164 18.96 22.12 29.68
CA ARG A 164 18.69 21.28 30.85
C ARG A 164 17.19 21.22 31.11
N TYR A 165 16.49 20.22 30.57
CA TYR A 165 15.14 19.90 31.06
C TYR A 165 15.19 18.74 32.05
N ARG A 166 14.92 19.08 33.32
CA ARG A 166 14.58 18.13 34.39
C ARG A 166 13.19 17.57 34.09
N PHE A 167 13.11 16.27 33.81
CA PHE A 167 11.82 15.57 33.82
C PHE A 167 11.40 15.32 35.27
N TYR A 168 10.25 15.88 35.67
CA TYR A 168 9.53 15.42 36.87
C TYR A 168 8.92 14.05 36.58
N LYS A 169 9.22 13.08 37.45
CA LYS A 169 8.53 11.79 37.51
C LYS A 169 7.16 11.99 38.15
N TYR A 170 6.12 11.43 37.53
CA TYR A 170 4.93 10.94 38.21
C TYR A 170 4.93 9.43 38.09
#